data_AF-A0A660XDR9-F1
#
_entry.id   AF-A0A660XDR9-F1
#
_cell.length_a   1.000
_cell.length_b   1.000
_cell.length_c   1.000
_cell.angle_alpha   90.00
_cell.angle_beta   90.00
_cell.angle_gamma   90.00
#
_symmetry.space_group_name_H-M   'P 1'
#
loop_
_entity.id
_entity.type
_entity.pdbx_description
1 polymer ?
#
loop_
_entity_poly.entity_id
_entity_poly.type
_entity_poly.pdbx_seq_one_letter_code
_entity_poly.pdbx_strand_id
1 'polypeptide(L)'
;GMDYRMDAFINQGSYYNGWADGNNIGFGSQNGQYWARSSDVVYHEYTHNTVYHLYGNDWIGDPNNWYTQGSAMDEGFADFFACTINNDHIQGESVGVSRDLDNTLEWDPSENKYYDCRVIGGACWDLREAPDIGVNYANELVFDALQMTPHAYNFADFLDNMILADDDDGNIDNGTPHDDQICDAFINNHKIVGTYLVGKINRNITIDQSVIIIGSVTVTSGATLTIQPGVTVEFGGYYNLTAKADSKIIAEGTEDEPILFTSATGTSRQSWKNIYIYSSHNRFKWCTFEYGNWALKVEGYPNFATDNVIENCTFHDNDQALRIHKNTATVKNCQIYNNRHGLVCCNNTQVDFTANHIYNNDRDGVYTWSGNHLNFLRNVIENNGLGHSSTCNGNLYNFFGCYLT
;
A
#
# COMPACT_ATOMS: atom_id res chain seq x y z
N GLY A 1 17.24 26.83 5.39
CA GLY A 1 17.35 28.26 5.01
C GLY A 1 18.50 28.40 4.03
N MET A 2 18.35 29.26 3.02
CA MET A 2 19.31 29.36 1.91
C MET A 2 20.59 30.07 2.33
N ASP A 3 21.75 29.60 1.84
CA ASP A 3 23.07 30.17 2.12
C ASP A 3 23.45 31.32 1.17
N TYR A 4 22.48 31.81 0.38
CA TYR A 4 22.63 32.96 -0.50
C TYR A 4 21.52 33.99 -0.29
N ARG A 5 21.74 35.20 -0.82
CA ARG A 5 20.75 36.28 -0.80
C ARG A 5 19.76 36.10 -1.95
N MET A 6 18.50 35.84 -1.62
CA MET A 6 17.38 35.86 -2.55
C MET A 6 16.82 37.28 -2.69
N ASP A 7 16.87 37.87 -3.89
CA ASP A 7 16.23 39.17 -4.12
C ASP A 7 14.73 38.99 -4.36
N ALA A 8 13.95 39.91 -3.79
CA ALA A 8 12.49 39.95 -3.93
C ALA A 8 12.06 41.19 -4.73
N PHE A 9 11.49 40.98 -5.91
CA PHE A 9 11.04 42.04 -6.80
C PHE A 9 9.55 42.35 -6.60
N ILE A 10 9.24 43.48 -5.97
CA ILE A 10 7.85 43.89 -5.71
C ILE A 10 7.34 44.91 -6.74
N ASN A 11 6.00 45.02 -6.87
CA ASN A 11 5.32 45.98 -7.73
C ASN A 11 5.69 45.87 -9.22
N GLN A 12 5.84 44.65 -9.72
CA GLN A 12 6.22 44.42 -11.12
C GLN A 12 5.12 44.71 -12.15
N GLY A 13 3.93 45.12 -11.68
CA GLY A 13 2.80 45.53 -12.52
C GLY A 13 1.84 44.40 -12.86
N SER A 14 0.79 44.74 -13.62
CA SER A 14 -0.38 43.88 -13.84
C SER A 14 -0.17 42.69 -14.77
N TYR A 15 1.03 42.54 -15.36
CA TYR A 15 1.36 41.42 -16.23
C TYR A 15 1.94 40.22 -15.47
N TYR A 16 2.53 40.46 -14.29
CA TYR A 16 3.24 39.44 -13.54
C TYR A 16 2.38 38.84 -12.42
N ASN A 17 2.47 37.52 -12.29
CA ASN A 17 1.98 36.76 -11.15
C ASN A 17 2.99 36.85 -9.96
N GLY A 18 2.78 36.06 -8.90
CA GLY A 18 3.90 35.53 -8.10
C GLY A 18 4.77 34.61 -8.97
N TRP A 19 6.08 34.64 -8.76
CA TRP A 19 7.00 33.72 -9.44
C TRP A 19 8.31 33.53 -8.66
N ALA A 20 8.94 32.40 -8.91
CA ALA A 20 10.27 32.00 -8.47
C ALA A 20 11.11 31.53 -9.68
N ASP A 21 12.42 31.81 -9.72
CA ASP A 21 13.31 31.46 -10.84
C ASP A 21 14.47 30.51 -10.48
N GLY A 22 14.39 29.89 -9.30
CA GLY A 22 15.47 29.13 -8.67
C GLY A 22 16.38 29.98 -7.81
N ASN A 23 16.47 31.30 -8.02
CA ASN A 23 17.38 32.21 -7.31
C ASN A 23 16.67 33.40 -6.66
N ASN A 24 15.61 33.92 -7.28
CA ASN A 24 14.91 35.12 -6.86
C ASN A 24 13.41 34.86 -6.88
N ILE A 25 12.68 35.79 -6.27
CA ILE A 25 11.22 35.80 -6.27
C ILE A 25 10.71 37.15 -6.74
N GLY A 26 9.54 37.17 -7.36
CA GLY A 26 8.90 38.41 -7.76
C GLY A 26 7.40 38.36 -7.69
N PHE A 27 6.82 39.55 -7.59
CA PHE A 27 5.41 39.74 -7.29
C PHE A 27 4.86 40.91 -8.10
N GLY A 28 3.96 40.59 -9.03
CA GLY A 28 3.18 41.58 -9.76
C GLY A 28 1.81 41.86 -9.14
N SER A 29 0.89 42.28 -9.99
CA SER A 29 -0.49 42.58 -9.64
C SER A 29 -1.50 42.01 -10.63
N GLN A 30 -1.19 40.85 -11.23
CA GLN A 30 -2.02 40.20 -12.26
C GLN A 30 -3.47 40.06 -11.79
N ASN A 31 -4.42 40.31 -12.69
CA ASN A 31 -5.86 40.23 -12.41
C ASN A 31 -6.35 41.08 -11.21
N GLY A 32 -5.58 42.10 -10.80
CA GLY A 32 -5.90 42.93 -9.63
C GLY A 32 -5.53 42.28 -8.29
N GLN A 33 -4.87 41.12 -8.30
CA GLN A 33 -4.38 40.42 -7.12
C GLN A 33 -2.96 40.90 -6.81
N TYR A 34 -2.77 41.52 -5.64
CA TYR A 34 -1.48 42.07 -5.24
C TYR A 34 -0.68 41.02 -4.47
N TRP A 35 0.01 40.15 -5.21
CA TRP A 35 0.65 38.92 -4.71
C TRP A 35 1.56 39.11 -3.49
N ALA A 36 2.35 40.18 -3.46
CA ALA A 36 3.24 40.50 -2.33
C ALA A 36 2.53 40.85 -1.01
N ARG A 37 1.20 40.96 -0.98
CA ARG A 37 0.42 41.28 0.23
C ARG A 37 -0.01 40.06 1.02
N SER A 38 0.17 38.85 0.50
CA SER A 38 -0.08 37.59 1.19
C SER A 38 1.26 37.03 1.66
N SER A 39 1.37 36.72 2.96
CA SER A 39 2.53 35.97 3.48
C SER A 39 2.59 34.58 2.86
N ASP A 40 1.42 33.95 2.65
CA ASP A 40 1.28 32.62 2.06
C ASP A 40 1.90 32.58 0.65
N VAL A 41 1.66 33.61 -0.16
CA VAL A 41 2.27 33.72 -1.49
C VAL A 41 3.77 33.99 -1.40
N VAL A 42 4.22 34.84 -0.47
CA VAL A 42 5.67 35.11 -0.32
C VAL A 42 6.43 33.86 0.10
N TYR A 43 5.91 33.09 1.06
CA TYR A 43 6.53 31.85 1.51
C TYR A 43 6.44 30.73 0.48
N HIS A 44 5.37 30.69 -0.31
CA HIS A 44 5.22 29.75 -1.43
C HIS A 44 6.32 29.97 -2.48
N GLU A 45 6.50 31.21 -2.98
CA GLU A 45 7.57 31.50 -3.95
C GLU A 45 8.97 31.27 -3.37
N TYR A 46 9.17 31.55 -2.07
CA TYR A 46 10.45 31.26 -1.40
C TYR A 46 10.72 29.74 -1.33
N THR A 47 9.67 28.95 -1.14
CA THR A 47 9.77 27.49 -1.01
C THR A 47 10.17 26.86 -2.34
N HIS A 48 9.62 27.32 -3.47
CA HIS A 48 10.06 26.88 -4.80
C HIS A 48 11.59 26.94 -4.97
N ASN A 49 12.21 28.08 -4.66
CA ASN A 49 13.66 28.21 -4.73
C ASN A 49 14.38 27.30 -3.72
N THR A 50 13.82 27.13 -2.51
CA THR A 50 14.40 26.24 -1.51
C THR A 50 14.46 24.81 -2.02
N VAL A 51 13.33 24.29 -2.50
CA VAL A 51 13.20 22.94 -3.06
C VAL A 51 14.08 22.77 -4.31
N TYR A 52 14.12 23.77 -5.20
CA TYR A 52 14.98 23.78 -6.39
C TYR A 52 16.47 23.51 -6.04
N HIS A 53 16.98 24.14 -4.98
CA HIS A 53 18.35 23.90 -4.54
C HIS A 53 18.53 22.57 -3.80
N LEU A 54 17.51 22.09 -3.07
CA LEU A 54 17.54 20.73 -2.50
C LEU A 54 17.67 19.66 -3.58
N TYR A 55 17.02 19.88 -4.73
CA TYR A 55 17.05 19.00 -5.91
C TYR A 55 18.27 19.26 -6.81
N GLY A 56 19.32 19.88 -6.28
CA GLY A 56 20.59 20.05 -7.00
C GLY A 56 20.60 21.18 -8.03
N ASN A 57 19.81 22.23 -7.80
CA ASN A 57 19.51 23.29 -8.77
C ASN A 57 18.70 22.78 -9.97
N ASP A 58 17.67 21.99 -9.66
CA ASP A 58 16.71 21.50 -10.64
C ASP A 58 15.29 21.51 -10.05
N TRP A 59 14.29 21.60 -10.91
CA TRP A 59 12.88 21.57 -10.50
C TRP A 59 12.43 20.12 -10.29
N ILE A 60 11.46 19.90 -9.38
CA ILE A 60 10.86 18.56 -9.21
C ILE A 60 10.17 18.14 -10.52
N GLY A 61 9.36 19.01 -11.12
CA GLY A 61 8.70 18.76 -12.40
C GLY A 61 9.06 19.82 -13.44
N ASP A 62 8.87 19.51 -14.72
CA ASP A 62 8.95 20.53 -15.78
C ASP A 62 7.92 21.63 -15.49
N PRO A 63 8.36 22.89 -15.23
CA PRO A 63 7.45 23.99 -14.92
C PRO A 63 6.42 24.27 -16.04
N ASN A 64 6.69 23.84 -17.27
CA ASN A 64 5.81 23.98 -18.42
C ASN A 64 4.85 22.80 -18.60
N ASN A 65 5.07 21.68 -17.89
CA ASN A 65 4.16 20.55 -17.90
C ASN A 65 3.22 20.64 -16.69
N TRP A 66 1.96 20.93 -16.96
CA TRP A 66 0.99 21.23 -15.91
C TRP A 66 0.23 20.01 -15.41
N TYR A 67 0.51 18.81 -15.93
CA TYR A 67 -0.32 17.60 -15.70
C TYR A 67 0.50 16.43 -15.12
N THR A 68 1.66 16.72 -14.56
CA THR A 68 2.56 15.71 -13.95
C THR A 68 2.59 15.82 -12.45
N GLN A 69 2.72 14.68 -11.77
CA GLN A 69 2.85 14.64 -10.31
C GLN A 69 4.04 15.47 -9.82
N GLY A 70 5.20 15.42 -10.48
CA GLY A 70 6.36 16.25 -10.09
C GLY A 70 6.07 17.76 -10.10
N SER A 71 5.22 18.25 -11.01
CA SER A 71 4.85 19.67 -11.05
C SER A 71 3.79 20.00 -9.98
N ALA A 72 2.90 19.06 -9.67
CA ALA A 72 1.97 19.18 -8.55
C ALA A 72 2.70 19.11 -7.19
N MET A 73 3.76 18.31 -7.08
CA MET A 73 4.66 18.25 -5.94
C MET A 73 5.33 19.59 -5.68
N ASP A 74 5.94 20.19 -6.70
CA ASP A 74 6.60 21.50 -6.56
C ASP A 74 5.64 22.58 -5.99
N GLU A 75 4.43 22.68 -6.54
CA GLU A 75 3.38 23.58 -6.02
C GLU A 75 2.86 23.15 -4.64
N GLY A 76 2.72 21.85 -4.40
CA GLY A 76 2.13 21.30 -3.17
C GLY A 76 3.02 21.45 -1.96
N PHE A 77 4.34 21.31 -2.13
CA PHE A 77 5.29 21.60 -1.06
C PHE A 77 5.40 23.10 -0.82
N ALA A 78 5.34 23.92 -1.86
CA ALA A 78 5.28 25.37 -1.72
C ALA A 78 4.06 25.84 -0.92
N ASP A 79 2.88 25.24 -1.17
CA ASP A 79 1.68 25.45 -0.36
C ASP A 79 1.87 24.93 1.07
N PHE A 80 2.33 23.69 1.26
CA PHE A 80 2.49 23.10 2.59
C PHE A 80 3.39 23.93 3.52
N PHE A 81 4.56 24.36 3.05
CA PHE A 81 5.47 25.16 3.88
C PHE A 81 4.94 26.58 4.12
N ALA A 82 4.22 27.18 3.17
CA ALA A 82 3.56 28.47 3.37
C ALA A 82 2.44 28.37 4.43
N CYS A 83 1.60 27.33 4.33
CA CYS A 83 0.52 27.02 5.26
C CYS A 83 1.04 26.71 6.66
N THR A 84 2.09 25.88 6.79
CA THR A 84 2.64 25.50 8.10
C THR A 84 3.26 26.69 8.83
N ILE A 85 3.95 27.60 8.12
CA ILE A 85 4.52 28.83 8.70
C ILE A 85 3.43 29.76 9.21
N ASN A 86 2.33 29.89 8.47
CA ASN A 86 1.20 30.72 8.87
C ASN A 86 0.25 30.02 9.86
N ASN A 87 0.42 28.71 10.07
CA ASN A 87 -0.50 27.85 10.82
C ASN A 87 -1.96 28.03 10.33
N ASP A 88 -2.13 27.98 9.01
CA ASP A 88 -3.40 28.08 8.31
C ASP A 88 -3.40 27.06 7.17
N HIS A 89 -4.46 26.26 7.06
CA HIS A 89 -4.59 25.22 6.03
C HIS A 89 -4.98 25.78 4.66
N ILE A 90 -5.32 27.07 4.58
CA ILE A 90 -5.71 27.73 3.33
C ILE A 90 -4.55 28.55 2.77
N GLN A 91 -4.23 28.33 1.50
CA GLN A 91 -3.22 29.07 0.76
C GLN A 91 -3.85 30.23 -0.04
N GLY A 92 -3.37 31.45 0.22
CA GLY A 92 -3.55 32.61 -0.66
C GLY A 92 -4.98 33.16 -0.71
N GLU A 93 -5.80 32.90 0.32
CA GLU A 93 -7.15 33.45 0.48
C GLU A 93 -7.16 34.97 0.59
N SER A 94 -6.12 35.55 1.21
CA SER A 94 -5.90 37.00 1.29
C SER A 94 -5.73 37.68 -0.09
N VAL A 95 -5.44 36.91 -1.14
CA VAL A 95 -5.35 37.39 -2.54
C VAL A 95 -6.28 36.65 -3.50
N GLY A 96 -7.22 35.83 -3.01
CA GLY A 96 -8.28 35.22 -3.81
C GLY A 96 -7.91 33.94 -4.57
N VAL A 97 -6.94 33.16 -4.08
CA VAL A 97 -6.59 31.82 -4.62
C VAL A 97 -7.32 30.71 -3.86
N SER A 98 -7.20 30.68 -2.53
CA SER A 98 -7.90 29.76 -1.61
C SER A 98 -7.77 28.27 -1.98
N ARG A 99 -6.53 27.74 -1.98
CA ARG A 99 -6.30 26.29 -2.03
C ARG A 99 -6.28 25.73 -0.61
N ASP A 100 -7.15 24.75 -0.34
CA ASP A 100 -7.35 24.18 0.99
C ASP A 100 -6.56 22.86 1.13
N LEU A 101 -5.67 22.79 2.12
CA LEU A 101 -4.87 21.59 2.44
C LEU A 101 -5.55 20.65 3.45
N ASP A 102 -6.62 21.08 4.15
CA ASP A 102 -7.45 20.18 4.97
C ASP A 102 -8.46 19.47 4.06
N ASN A 103 -7.99 18.43 3.38
CA ASN A 103 -8.75 17.74 2.35
C ASN A 103 -8.35 16.26 2.24
N THR A 104 -9.10 15.48 1.46
CA THR A 104 -8.79 14.07 1.15
C THR A 104 -8.84 13.81 -0.36
N LEU A 105 -8.37 14.79 -1.14
CA LEU A 105 -8.33 14.72 -2.60
C LEU A 105 -7.37 13.62 -3.05
N GLU A 106 -7.68 13.06 -4.22
CA GLU A 106 -6.89 12.01 -4.85
C GLU A 106 -6.34 12.56 -6.17
N TRP A 107 -5.20 12.03 -6.62
CA TRP A 107 -4.61 12.40 -7.92
C TRP A 107 -5.63 12.23 -9.06
N ASP A 108 -5.86 13.31 -9.83
CA ASP A 108 -6.68 13.29 -11.04
C ASP A 108 -5.84 13.71 -12.26
N PRO A 109 -5.45 12.78 -13.15
CA PRO A 109 -4.62 13.12 -14.30
C PRO A 109 -5.28 14.06 -15.33
N SER A 110 -6.57 14.39 -15.17
CA SER A 110 -7.26 15.38 -15.98
C SER A 110 -7.17 16.80 -15.43
N GLU A 111 -6.77 16.94 -14.17
CA GLU A 111 -6.58 18.21 -13.48
C GLU A 111 -5.13 18.71 -13.60
N ASN A 112 -4.93 19.99 -13.34
CA ASN A 112 -3.61 20.61 -13.46
C ASN A 112 -2.88 20.69 -12.10
N LYS A 113 -1.60 21.04 -12.13
CA LYS A 113 -0.74 21.13 -10.95
C LYS A 113 -1.28 22.02 -9.83
N TYR A 114 -2.02 23.10 -10.13
CA TYR A 114 -2.62 23.96 -9.10
C TYR A 114 -3.87 23.35 -8.45
N TYR A 115 -4.51 22.38 -9.12
CA TYR A 115 -5.55 21.56 -8.52
C TYR A 115 -4.93 20.42 -7.72
N ASP A 116 -4.04 19.64 -8.35
CA ASP A 116 -3.47 18.41 -7.77
C ASP A 116 -2.40 18.66 -6.71
N CYS A 117 -1.86 19.88 -6.59
CA CYS A 117 -0.94 20.22 -5.50
C CYS A 117 -1.54 19.96 -4.11
N ARG A 118 -2.88 20.07 -3.99
CA ARG A 118 -3.62 19.83 -2.75
C ARG A 118 -3.66 18.36 -2.34
N VAL A 119 -3.33 17.43 -3.25
CA VAL A 119 -3.22 16.00 -2.93
C VAL A 119 -1.99 15.77 -2.05
N ILE A 120 -0.82 16.16 -2.54
CA ILE A 120 0.44 15.97 -1.80
C ILE A 120 0.61 16.98 -0.66
N GLY A 121 0.21 18.24 -0.87
CA GLY A 121 0.19 19.25 0.18
C GLY A 121 -0.81 18.90 1.28
N GLY A 122 -1.96 18.31 0.91
CA GLY A 122 -2.95 17.78 1.85
C GLY A 122 -2.41 16.58 2.64
N ALA A 123 -1.73 15.64 1.99
CA ALA A 123 -1.13 14.51 2.71
C ALA A 123 -0.10 14.95 3.76
N CYS A 124 0.72 15.95 3.43
CA CYS A 124 1.67 16.53 4.38
C CYS A 124 0.93 17.28 5.52
N TRP A 125 -0.17 17.97 5.21
CA TRP A 125 -1.00 18.66 6.21
C TRP A 125 -1.71 17.70 7.16
N ASP A 126 -2.32 16.64 6.63
CA ASP A 126 -2.95 15.57 7.39
C ASP A 126 -1.95 14.86 8.31
N LEU A 127 -0.74 14.59 7.82
CA LEU A 127 0.33 14.07 8.66
C LEU A 127 0.69 15.05 9.79
N ARG A 128 0.83 16.34 9.49
CA ARG A 128 1.13 17.38 10.48
C ARG A 128 0.07 17.48 11.58
N GLU A 129 -1.19 17.25 11.25
CA GLU A 129 -2.33 17.25 12.18
C GLU A 129 -2.58 15.87 12.82
N ALA A 130 -1.85 14.83 12.41
CA ALA A 130 -1.99 13.49 12.95
C ALA A 130 -1.69 13.45 14.46
N PRO A 131 -2.38 12.61 15.23
CA PRO A 131 -2.12 12.48 16.65
C PRO A 131 -0.70 11.98 16.91
N ASP A 132 -0.10 12.51 17.98
CA ASP A 132 1.16 12.07 18.58
C ASP A 132 2.44 12.28 17.76
N ILE A 133 2.38 12.79 16.52
CA ILE A 133 3.58 13.12 15.72
C ILE A 133 4.15 14.52 16.05
N GLY A 134 3.26 15.51 16.21
CA GLY A 134 3.62 16.90 16.51
C GLY A 134 4.09 17.71 15.30
N VAL A 135 3.63 18.97 15.23
CA VAL A 135 3.85 19.89 14.10
C VAL A 135 5.32 20.03 13.68
N ASN A 136 6.23 20.19 14.65
CA ASN A 136 7.65 20.40 14.34
C ASN A 136 8.28 19.16 13.70
N TYR A 137 7.97 17.98 14.23
CA TYR A 137 8.52 16.74 13.71
C TYR A 137 7.96 16.44 12.32
N ALA A 138 6.65 16.61 12.10
CA ALA A 138 6.06 16.41 10.78
C ALA A 138 6.66 17.35 9.72
N ASN A 139 6.87 18.62 10.07
CA ASN A 139 7.54 19.59 9.18
C ASN A 139 8.98 19.19 8.87
N GLU A 140 9.73 18.73 9.88
CA GLU A 140 11.11 18.26 9.72
C GLU A 140 11.17 16.99 8.86
N LEU A 141 10.29 16.03 9.09
CA LEU A 141 10.18 14.80 8.33
C LEU A 141 9.87 15.05 6.84
N VAL A 142 8.90 15.93 6.54
CA VAL A 142 8.61 16.35 5.14
C VAL A 142 9.84 16.98 4.49
N PHE A 143 10.59 17.80 5.23
CA PHE A 143 11.80 18.43 4.73
C PHE A 143 12.95 17.43 4.54
N ASP A 144 13.09 16.43 5.41
CA ASP A 144 14.09 15.38 5.31
C ASP A 144 13.79 14.43 4.15
N ALA A 145 12.52 14.06 3.93
CA ALA A 145 12.11 13.26 2.78
C ALA A 145 12.40 13.94 1.43
N LEU A 146 12.29 15.27 1.35
CA LEU A 146 12.67 16.05 0.16
C LEU A 146 14.18 16.00 -0.12
N GLN A 147 15.01 15.87 0.91
CA GLN A 147 16.47 15.82 0.81
C GLN A 147 17.00 14.44 0.43
N MET A 148 16.19 13.40 0.54
CA MET A 148 16.61 12.03 0.28
C MET A 148 17.09 11.81 -1.15
N THR A 149 18.06 10.91 -1.30
CA THR A 149 18.59 10.49 -2.60
C THR A 149 18.38 8.99 -2.78
N PRO A 150 17.78 8.52 -3.89
CA PRO A 150 17.28 9.32 -5.03
C PRO A 150 16.12 10.26 -4.65
N HIS A 151 16.07 11.44 -5.27
CA HIS A 151 14.97 12.38 -5.07
C HIS A 151 13.67 11.82 -5.62
N ALA A 152 12.56 12.14 -4.96
CA ALA A 152 11.23 11.76 -5.41
C ALA A 152 10.73 12.70 -6.51
N TYR A 153 10.22 12.12 -7.60
CA TYR A 153 9.64 12.85 -8.74
C TYR A 153 8.16 12.52 -8.99
N ASN A 154 7.60 11.67 -8.14
CA ASN A 154 6.19 11.28 -8.13
C ASN A 154 5.73 11.06 -6.68
N PHE A 155 4.41 10.95 -6.45
CA PHE A 155 3.86 10.89 -5.09
C PHE A 155 4.26 9.61 -4.34
N ALA A 156 4.35 8.47 -5.05
CA ALA A 156 4.72 7.18 -4.47
C ALA A 156 6.17 7.19 -3.96
N ASP A 157 7.10 7.69 -4.78
CA ASP A 157 8.51 7.85 -4.38
C ASP A 157 8.65 8.77 -3.17
N PHE A 158 7.80 9.81 -3.08
CA PHE A 158 7.85 10.73 -1.94
C PHE A 158 7.36 10.05 -0.65
N LEU A 159 6.29 9.25 -0.72
CA LEU A 159 5.86 8.43 0.41
C LEU A 159 6.97 7.46 0.85
N ASP A 160 7.67 6.84 -0.09
CA ASP A 160 8.79 5.96 0.25
C ASP A 160 9.93 6.72 0.94
N ASN A 161 10.26 7.92 0.48
CA ASN A 161 11.22 8.78 1.17
C ASN A 161 10.73 9.21 2.56
N MET A 162 9.43 9.48 2.74
CA MET A 162 8.86 9.78 4.07
C MET A 162 9.04 8.62 5.03
N ILE A 163 8.75 7.40 4.58
CA ILE A 163 8.93 6.18 5.38
C ILE A 163 10.42 5.96 5.71
N LEU A 164 11.32 6.10 4.74
CA LEU A 164 12.75 5.94 4.98
C LEU A 164 13.37 7.04 5.87
N ALA A 165 12.85 8.26 5.82
CA ALA A 165 13.30 9.36 6.69
C ALA A 165 12.79 9.21 8.13
N ASP A 166 11.67 8.53 8.33
CA ASP A 166 11.10 8.26 9.66
C ASP A 166 11.83 7.12 10.39
N ASP A 167 12.50 6.22 9.67
CA ASP A 167 13.27 5.09 10.22
C ASP A 167 14.31 5.54 11.27
N ASP A 168 14.29 4.90 12.45
CA ASP A 168 15.09 5.28 13.62
C ASP A 168 16.24 4.32 13.92
N ASP A 169 16.29 3.15 13.29
CA ASP A 169 17.29 2.11 13.57
C ASP A 169 18.05 1.58 12.34
N GLY A 170 17.69 2.04 11.14
CA GLY A 170 18.34 1.64 9.89
C GLY A 170 17.87 0.29 9.37
N ASN A 171 16.78 -0.25 9.92
CA ASN A 171 16.20 -1.54 9.54
C ASN A 171 14.72 -1.39 9.20
N ILE A 172 14.45 -0.90 7.99
CA ILE A 172 13.10 -0.66 7.48
C ILE A 172 12.14 -1.86 7.57
N ASP A 173 12.67 -3.09 7.57
CA ASP A 173 11.89 -4.32 7.70
C ASP A 173 11.15 -4.47 9.04
N ASN A 174 11.40 -3.59 10.02
CA ASN A 174 10.67 -3.58 11.29
C ASN A 174 9.67 -2.43 11.49
N GLY A 175 9.38 -1.68 10.42
CA GLY A 175 8.50 -0.52 10.46
C GLY A 175 9.25 0.75 10.87
N THR A 176 8.51 1.82 11.14
CA THR A 176 9.08 3.10 11.59
C THR A 176 8.22 3.70 12.70
N PRO A 177 8.74 4.65 13.51
CA PRO A 177 8.03 5.17 14.68
C PRO A 177 6.63 5.76 14.40
N HIS A 178 6.39 6.32 13.22
CA HIS A 178 5.14 6.98 12.84
C HIS A 178 4.51 6.39 11.57
N ASP A 179 4.83 5.14 11.24
CA ASP A 179 4.35 4.48 10.03
C ASP A 179 2.82 4.45 9.90
N ASP A 180 2.10 4.24 11.00
CA ASP A 180 0.63 4.29 11.07
C ASP A 180 0.10 5.69 10.67
N GLN A 181 0.68 6.78 11.18
CA GLN A 181 0.27 8.16 10.86
C GLN A 181 0.58 8.51 9.41
N ILE A 182 1.76 8.13 8.91
CA ILE A 182 2.18 8.34 7.52
C ILE A 182 1.24 7.57 6.59
N CYS A 183 0.94 6.30 6.88
CA CYS A 183 0.02 5.50 6.08
C CYS A 183 -1.41 6.04 6.12
N ASP A 184 -1.90 6.52 7.27
CA ASP A 184 -3.23 7.12 7.36
C ASP A 184 -3.34 8.38 6.50
N ALA A 185 -2.36 9.28 6.55
CA ALA A 185 -2.34 10.49 5.72
C ALA A 185 -2.19 10.16 4.23
N PHE A 186 -1.17 9.40 3.83
CA PHE A 186 -0.87 9.24 2.41
C PHE A 186 -1.76 8.17 1.74
N ILE A 187 -1.88 6.98 2.34
CA ILE A 187 -2.59 5.86 1.73
C ILE A 187 -4.10 5.98 1.94
N ASN A 188 -4.55 6.19 3.18
CA ASN A 188 -5.98 6.21 3.47
C ASN A 188 -6.63 7.52 2.98
N ASN A 189 -6.09 8.67 3.35
CA ASN A 189 -6.73 9.95 3.02
C ASN A 189 -6.53 10.33 1.54
N HIS A 190 -5.32 10.13 0.98
CA HIS A 190 -4.97 10.60 -0.36
C HIS A 190 -4.74 9.51 -1.42
N LYS A 191 -4.81 8.23 -1.06
CA LYS A 191 -4.56 7.08 -1.96
C LYS A 191 -3.21 7.11 -2.68
N ILE A 192 -2.21 7.71 -2.05
CA ILE A 192 -0.82 7.64 -2.48
C ILE A 192 -0.26 6.33 -1.94
N VAL A 193 0.15 5.42 -2.82
CA VAL A 193 0.68 4.11 -2.44
C VAL A 193 2.11 3.97 -2.96
N GLY A 194 3.05 3.82 -2.03
CA GLY A 194 4.47 3.60 -2.28
C GLY A 194 4.82 2.12 -2.45
N THR A 195 6.10 1.81 -2.25
CA THR A 195 6.60 0.44 -2.19
C THR A 195 6.56 -0.14 -0.77
N TYR A 196 6.51 0.70 0.27
CA TYR A 196 6.35 0.24 1.65
C TYR A 196 4.88 0.21 2.08
N LEU A 197 4.43 -0.88 2.70
CA LEU A 197 3.06 -1.04 3.18
C LEU A 197 3.00 -1.53 4.62
N VAL A 198 2.23 -0.84 5.46
CA VAL A 198 2.07 -1.14 6.89
C VAL A 198 0.75 -0.55 7.42
N GLY A 199 0.38 -0.95 8.63
CA GLY A 199 -0.75 -0.35 9.34
C GLY A 199 -2.11 -0.76 8.79
N LYS A 200 -3.08 0.16 8.88
CA LYS A 200 -4.46 -0.10 8.48
C LYS A 200 -4.73 0.41 7.06
N ILE A 201 -5.53 -0.35 6.33
CA ILE A 201 -6.15 0.09 5.07
C ILE A 201 -7.65 0.19 5.33
N ASN A 202 -8.16 1.41 5.43
CA ASN A 202 -9.55 1.70 5.78
C ASN A 202 -10.37 2.27 4.61
N ARG A 203 -9.72 2.50 3.46
CA ARG A 203 -10.34 2.86 2.18
C ARG A 203 -9.90 1.92 1.08
N ASN A 204 -10.66 1.90 -0.02
CA ASN A 204 -10.32 1.07 -1.17
C ASN A 204 -9.03 1.60 -1.81
N ILE A 205 -8.01 0.73 -1.89
CA ILE A 205 -6.74 1.04 -2.56
C ILE A 205 -6.41 -0.04 -3.58
N THR A 206 -5.56 0.34 -4.53
CA THR A 206 -4.99 -0.57 -5.53
C THR A 206 -3.47 -0.51 -5.39
N ILE A 207 -2.83 -1.68 -5.37
CA ILE A 207 -1.38 -1.80 -5.55
C ILE A 207 -1.13 -2.29 -6.97
N ASP A 208 -0.40 -1.50 -7.74
CA ASP A 208 -0.04 -1.73 -9.15
C ASP A 208 1.48 -1.83 -9.38
N GLN A 209 2.25 -1.70 -8.30
CA GLN A 209 3.68 -1.96 -8.23
C GLN A 209 3.98 -2.96 -7.11
N SER A 210 5.18 -3.57 -7.15
CA SER A 210 5.62 -4.48 -6.10
C SER A 210 5.84 -3.73 -4.79
N VAL A 211 5.46 -4.36 -3.68
CA VAL A 211 5.50 -3.77 -2.34
C VAL A 211 6.18 -4.69 -1.34
N ILE A 212 6.78 -4.09 -0.31
CA ILE A 212 7.27 -4.75 0.88
C ILE A 212 6.40 -4.38 2.09
N ILE A 213 5.96 -5.41 2.80
CA ILE A 213 5.21 -5.32 4.05
C ILE A 213 6.22 -5.21 5.19
N ILE A 214 6.35 -4.02 5.76
CA ILE A 214 7.31 -3.69 6.83
C ILE A 214 6.71 -3.77 8.25
N GLY A 215 5.40 -3.92 8.33
CA GLY A 215 4.66 -4.23 9.55
C GLY A 215 3.33 -4.91 9.22
N SER A 216 2.58 -5.37 10.22
CA SER A 216 1.33 -6.10 9.91
C SER A 216 0.27 -5.19 9.29
N VAL A 217 -0.21 -5.54 8.10
CA VAL A 217 -1.22 -4.79 7.36
C VAL A 217 -2.62 -5.33 7.68
N THR A 218 -3.58 -4.44 7.95
CA THR A 218 -4.98 -4.81 8.21
C THR A 218 -5.95 -4.01 7.34
N VAL A 219 -6.57 -4.67 6.37
CA VAL A 219 -7.71 -4.15 5.62
C VAL A 219 -8.96 -4.23 6.51
N THR A 220 -9.61 -3.09 6.71
CA THR A 220 -10.68 -2.89 7.68
C THR A 220 -11.79 -1.99 7.11
N SER A 221 -12.85 -1.77 7.88
CA SER A 221 -13.90 -0.78 7.57
C SER A 221 -14.64 -1.04 6.26
N GLY A 222 -14.68 -2.28 5.81
CA GLY A 222 -15.32 -2.66 4.54
C GLY A 222 -14.48 -2.33 3.31
N ALA A 223 -13.23 -1.91 3.49
CA ALA A 223 -12.32 -1.59 2.41
C ALA A 223 -11.92 -2.83 1.59
N THR A 224 -11.52 -2.58 0.35
CA THR A 224 -10.96 -3.56 -0.57
C THR A 224 -9.53 -3.18 -0.92
N LEU A 225 -8.59 -4.08 -0.65
CA LEU A 225 -7.24 -4.04 -1.21
C LEU A 225 -7.22 -4.81 -2.53
N THR A 226 -6.99 -4.10 -3.63
CA THR A 226 -6.84 -4.70 -4.96
C THR A 226 -5.36 -4.82 -5.30
N ILE A 227 -4.93 -6.00 -5.74
CA ILE A 227 -3.54 -6.28 -6.15
C ILE A 227 -3.57 -6.60 -7.64
N GLN A 228 -2.90 -5.77 -8.44
CA GLN A 228 -2.86 -5.93 -9.90
C GLN A 228 -2.00 -7.13 -10.33
N PRO A 229 -2.23 -7.69 -11.53
CA PRO A 229 -1.37 -8.71 -12.13
C PRO A 229 0.12 -8.31 -12.12
N GLY A 230 1.00 -9.30 -11.94
CA GLY A 230 2.45 -9.11 -11.95
C GLY A 230 3.06 -8.51 -10.68
N VAL A 231 2.24 -8.09 -9.71
CA VAL A 231 2.73 -7.53 -8.43
C VAL A 231 3.37 -8.60 -7.56
N THR A 232 4.53 -8.28 -6.99
CA THR A 232 5.14 -9.04 -5.89
C THR A 232 4.86 -8.33 -4.56
N VAL A 233 4.40 -9.10 -3.58
CA VAL A 233 4.19 -8.68 -2.18
C VAL A 233 5.20 -9.44 -1.33
N GLU A 234 6.23 -8.74 -0.87
CA GLU A 234 7.27 -9.29 -0.01
C GLU A 234 6.96 -8.97 1.45
N PHE A 235 7.22 -9.90 2.36
CA PHE A 235 7.11 -9.67 3.81
C PHE A 235 8.50 -9.45 4.40
N GLY A 236 8.77 -8.24 4.90
CA GLY A 236 10.04 -7.82 5.55
C GLY A 236 10.31 -8.54 6.88
N GLY A 237 9.27 -9.07 7.52
CA GLY A 237 9.41 -9.81 8.77
C GLY A 237 8.27 -10.79 9.00
N TYR A 238 8.12 -11.21 10.26
CA TYR A 238 7.07 -12.15 10.67
C TYR A 238 5.69 -11.47 10.78
N TYR A 239 5.28 -10.79 9.72
CA TYR A 239 4.05 -10.01 9.61
C TYR A 239 2.95 -10.74 8.87
N ASN A 240 1.75 -10.20 9.00
CA ASN A 240 0.56 -10.70 8.33
C ASN A 240 -0.10 -9.61 7.50
N LEU A 241 -0.79 -10.03 6.44
CA LEU A 241 -1.75 -9.23 5.71
C LEU A 241 -3.15 -9.74 6.03
N THR A 242 -3.96 -8.94 6.71
CA THR A 242 -5.26 -9.36 7.22
C THR A 242 -6.40 -8.63 6.52
N ALA A 243 -7.42 -9.37 6.06
CA ALA A 243 -8.72 -8.80 5.74
C ALA A 243 -9.67 -9.05 6.91
N LYS A 244 -10.14 -8.00 7.61
CA LYS A 244 -11.12 -8.11 8.69
C LYS A 244 -12.53 -8.37 8.14
N ALA A 245 -13.49 -8.56 9.05
CA ALA A 245 -14.90 -8.70 8.70
C ALA A 245 -15.33 -7.58 7.72
N ASP A 246 -16.15 -7.95 6.74
CA ASP A 246 -16.66 -7.11 5.66
C ASP A 246 -15.63 -6.50 4.69
N SER A 247 -14.33 -6.67 4.96
CA SER A 247 -13.23 -6.15 4.14
C SER A 247 -12.72 -7.22 3.18
N LYS A 248 -12.03 -6.84 2.10
CA LYS A 248 -11.65 -7.77 1.03
C LYS A 248 -10.21 -7.60 0.57
N ILE A 249 -9.62 -8.71 0.15
CA ILE A 249 -8.42 -8.74 -0.69
C ILE A 249 -8.80 -9.37 -2.03
N ILE A 250 -8.50 -8.65 -3.11
CA ILE A 250 -8.72 -9.07 -4.49
C ILE A 250 -7.36 -9.09 -5.19
N ALA A 251 -6.77 -10.27 -5.30
CA ALA A 251 -5.52 -10.53 -6.00
C ALA A 251 -5.84 -11.45 -7.19
N GLU A 252 -6.11 -10.87 -8.35
CA GLU A 252 -6.45 -11.63 -9.56
C GLU A 252 -5.38 -11.38 -10.63
N GLY A 253 -4.29 -12.13 -10.54
CA GLY A 253 -3.23 -12.14 -11.56
C GLY A 253 -3.67 -12.84 -12.84
N THR A 254 -2.72 -13.03 -13.75
CA THR A 254 -2.92 -13.81 -14.98
C THR A 254 -1.88 -14.91 -15.11
N GLU A 255 -2.03 -15.79 -16.10
CA GLU A 255 -1.04 -16.83 -16.39
C GLU A 255 0.33 -16.24 -16.75
N ASP A 256 0.31 -15.14 -17.52
CA ASP A 256 1.54 -14.44 -17.96
C ASP A 256 2.10 -13.52 -16.87
N GLU A 257 1.24 -12.99 -15.99
CA GLU A 257 1.59 -12.05 -14.93
C GLU A 257 0.99 -12.50 -13.58
N PRO A 258 1.52 -13.59 -13.00
CA PRO A 258 1.07 -14.07 -11.70
C PRO A 258 1.46 -13.09 -10.60
N ILE A 259 0.66 -13.06 -9.53
CA ILE A 259 0.96 -12.30 -8.31
C ILE A 259 1.81 -13.17 -7.39
N LEU A 260 2.88 -12.65 -6.80
CA LEU A 260 3.76 -13.39 -5.89
C LEU A 260 3.62 -12.87 -4.45
N PHE A 261 3.42 -13.77 -3.49
CA PHE A 261 3.52 -13.50 -2.05
C PHE A 261 4.71 -14.28 -1.48
N THR A 262 5.73 -13.57 -1.02
CA THR A 262 7.02 -14.17 -0.64
C THR A 262 7.70 -13.44 0.53
N SER A 263 8.83 -13.93 1.00
CA SER A 263 9.63 -13.29 2.06
C SER A 263 10.73 -12.42 1.47
N ALA A 264 10.94 -11.23 2.03
CA ALA A 264 12.13 -10.41 1.73
C ALA A 264 13.40 -10.92 2.44
N THR A 265 13.26 -11.71 3.52
CA THR A 265 14.36 -12.04 4.44
C THR A 265 14.88 -13.47 4.34
N GLY A 266 14.24 -14.33 3.53
CA GLY A 266 14.82 -15.62 3.13
C GLY A 266 13.82 -16.71 2.74
N THR A 267 14.36 -17.80 2.21
CA THR A 267 13.59 -18.90 1.58
C THR A 267 13.25 -20.05 2.52
N SER A 268 13.24 -19.81 3.84
CA SER A 268 12.84 -20.83 4.81
C SER A 268 11.33 -20.82 5.01
N ARG A 269 10.72 -21.97 5.29
CA ARG A 269 9.33 -21.98 5.76
C ARG A 269 9.20 -21.11 7.01
N GLN A 270 8.06 -20.44 7.15
CA GLN A 270 7.74 -19.57 8.28
C GLN A 270 8.56 -18.27 8.32
N SER A 271 9.17 -17.84 7.20
CA SER A 271 9.82 -16.52 7.12
C SER A 271 8.82 -15.37 7.26
N TRP A 272 7.54 -15.59 6.95
CA TRP A 272 6.44 -14.65 7.22
C TRP A 272 5.22 -15.35 7.79
N LYS A 273 4.30 -14.59 8.39
CA LYS A 273 3.27 -15.15 9.28
C LYS A 273 2.09 -15.74 8.50
N ASN A 274 1.31 -14.92 7.80
CA ASN A 274 0.17 -15.36 6.98
C ASN A 274 -0.56 -14.23 6.26
N ILE A 275 -1.30 -14.60 5.21
CA ILE A 275 -2.43 -13.82 4.71
C ILE A 275 -3.67 -14.37 5.39
N TYR A 276 -4.34 -13.53 6.18
CA TYR A 276 -5.43 -13.96 7.06
C TYR A 276 -6.74 -13.28 6.72
N ILE A 277 -7.67 -14.06 6.18
CA ILE A 277 -8.97 -13.59 5.72
C ILE A 277 -10.02 -13.95 6.77
N TYR A 278 -10.69 -12.93 7.32
CA TYR A 278 -11.81 -13.07 8.27
C TYR A 278 -13.20 -12.94 7.62
N SER A 279 -13.24 -12.76 6.29
CA SER A 279 -14.42 -12.28 5.56
C SER A 279 -14.79 -13.14 4.35
N SER A 280 -15.91 -12.77 3.71
CA SER A 280 -16.42 -13.38 2.48
C SER A 280 -15.94 -12.64 1.22
N HIS A 281 -16.08 -13.30 0.07
CA HIS A 281 -15.87 -12.70 -1.27
C HIS A 281 -14.44 -12.26 -1.59
N ASN A 282 -13.43 -12.88 -0.98
CA ASN A 282 -12.02 -12.66 -1.32
C ASN A 282 -11.63 -13.50 -2.54
N ARG A 283 -10.67 -13.00 -3.32
CA ARG A 283 -10.27 -13.59 -4.60
C ARG A 283 -8.77 -13.69 -4.68
N PHE A 284 -8.28 -14.90 -4.89
CA PHE A 284 -6.89 -15.20 -5.20
C PHE A 284 -6.89 -16.00 -6.49
N LYS A 285 -6.42 -15.39 -7.58
CA LYS A 285 -6.26 -16.05 -8.87
C LYS A 285 -4.88 -15.84 -9.43
N TRP A 286 -4.30 -16.91 -9.98
CA TRP A 286 -2.94 -16.86 -10.54
C TRP A 286 -1.94 -16.25 -9.56
N CYS A 287 -2.03 -16.69 -8.30
CA CYS A 287 -1.14 -16.25 -7.23
C CYS A 287 -0.16 -17.37 -6.87
N THR A 288 1.07 -17.01 -6.55
CA THR A 288 2.08 -17.89 -5.95
C THR A 288 2.32 -17.50 -4.51
N PHE A 289 2.32 -18.47 -3.60
CA PHE A 289 2.61 -18.26 -2.19
C PHE A 289 3.77 -19.16 -1.76
N GLU A 290 4.84 -18.56 -1.24
CA GLU A 290 6.03 -19.26 -0.79
C GLU A 290 6.58 -18.76 0.54
N TYR A 291 7.23 -19.65 1.30
CA TYR A 291 7.93 -19.36 2.56
C TYR A 291 7.06 -18.91 3.75
N GLY A 292 5.74 -18.96 3.62
CA GLY A 292 4.81 -18.58 4.68
C GLY A 292 4.69 -19.63 5.78
N ASN A 293 4.30 -19.19 6.98
CA ASN A 293 3.84 -20.12 8.01
C ASN A 293 2.47 -20.67 7.63
N TRP A 294 1.41 -19.85 7.68
CA TRP A 294 0.10 -20.25 7.13
C TRP A 294 -0.20 -19.41 5.90
N ALA A 295 0.40 -19.76 4.76
CA ALA A 295 0.55 -18.87 3.62
C ALA A 295 -0.76 -18.15 3.28
N LEU A 296 -1.83 -18.91 3.05
CA LEU A 296 -3.19 -18.39 3.02
C LEU A 296 -4.08 -19.08 4.07
N LYS A 297 -4.66 -18.28 4.96
CA LYS A 297 -5.65 -18.72 5.93
C LYS A 297 -6.97 -18.01 5.71
N VAL A 298 -7.98 -18.76 5.26
CA VAL A 298 -9.36 -18.27 5.13
C VAL A 298 -10.21 -18.78 6.29
N GLU A 299 -10.74 -17.86 7.08
CA GLU A 299 -11.50 -18.13 8.29
C GLU A 299 -12.78 -17.31 8.37
N GLY A 300 -13.92 -17.96 8.61
CA GLY A 300 -15.12 -17.24 9.05
C GLY A 300 -15.04 -16.87 10.52
N TYR A 301 -14.88 -15.58 10.84
CA TYR A 301 -15.05 -15.07 12.20
C TYR A 301 -15.56 -13.61 12.23
N PRO A 302 -16.51 -13.27 13.13
CA PRO A 302 -17.15 -14.15 14.12
C PRO A 302 -18.16 -15.13 13.51
N ASN A 303 -18.63 -14.84 12.29
CA ASN A 303 -19.60 -15.63 11.55
C ASN A 303 -18.94 -16.47 10.47
N PHE A 304 -19.67 -17.46 9.94
CA PHE A 304 -19.23 -18.22 8.77
C PHE A 304 -18.94 -17.30 7.58
N ALA A 305 -17.83 -17.54 6.89
CA ALA A 305 -17.48 -16.81 5.66
C ALA A 305 -17.83 -17.65 4.43
N THR A 306 -18.13 -17.00 3.32
CA THR A 306 -18.60 -17.62 2.08
C THR A 306 -17.94 -17.01 0.86
N ASP A 307 -18.04 -17.69 -0.28
CA ASP A 307 -17.65 -17.19 -1.61
C ASP A 307 -16.20 -16.70 -1.71
N ASN A 308 -15.31 -17.27 -0.90
CA ASN A 308 -13.87 -17.09 -1.08
C ASN A 308 -13.38 -18.02 -2.18
N VAL A 309 -12.66 -17.47 -3.16
CA VAL A 309 -12.21 -18.20 -4.36
C VAL A 309 -10.69 -18.20 -4.42
N ILE A 310 -10.13 -19.41 -4.52
CA ILE A 310 -8.72 -19.67 -4.76
C ILE A 310 -8.64 -20.47 -6.07
N GLU A 311 -8.14 -19.87 -7.15
CA GLU A 311 -8.15 -20.49 -8.48
C GLU A 311 -6.81 -20.31 -9.20
N ASN A 312 -6.31 -21.35 -9.88
CA ASN A 312 -5.03 -21.28 -10.63
C ASN A 312 -3.84 -20.83 -9.77
N CYS A 313 -3.84 -21.12 -8.47
CA CYS A 313 -2.79 -20.69 -7.56
C CYS A 313 -1.73 -21.77 -7.33
N THR A 314 -0.52 -21.35 -7.02
CA THR A 314 0.60 -22.22 -6.65
C THR A 314 0.98 -21.97 -5.20
N PHE A 315 1.09 -23.04 -4.41
CA PHE A 315 1.56 -22.98 -3.03
C PHE A 315 2.74 -23.93 -2.85
N HIS A 316 3.93 -23.39 -2.55
CA HIS A 316 5.09 -24.22 -2.28
C HIS A 316 6.00 -23.68 -1.19
N ASP A 317 6.77 -24.57 -0.56
CA ASP A 317 7.75 -24.20 0.45
C ASP A 317 7.15 -23.41 1.64
N ASN A 318 5.92 -23.71 2.03
CA ASN A 318 5.24 -23.16 3.22
C ASN A 318 5.14 -24.18 4.37
N ASP A 319 4.91 -23.73 5.61
CA ASP A 319 4.53 -24.68 6.70
C ASP A 319 3.11 -25.22 6.48
N GLN A 320 2.14 -24.35 6.23
CA GLN A 320 0.80 -24.70 5.75
C GLN A 320 0.52 -23.89 4.49
N ALA A 321 0.26 -24.56 3.37
CA ALA A 321 -0.07 -23.87 2.12
C ALA A 321 -1.42 -23.15 2.24
N LEU A 322 -2.50 -23.91 2.44
CA LEU A 322 -3.85 -23.35 2.51
C LEU A 322 -4.63 -23.91 3.70
N ARG A 323 -5.03 -23.01 4.59
CA ARG A 323 -5.88 -23.31 5.74
C ARG A 323 -7.28 -22.74 5.57
N ILE A 324 -8.29 -23.59 5.71
CA ILE A 324 -9.70 -23.24 5.53
C ILE A 324 -10.48 -23.59 6.80
N HIS A 325 -11.06 -22.58 7.47
CA HIS A 325 -11.79 -22.73 8.73
C HIS A 325 -13.13 -22.01 8.69
N LYS A 326 -14.24 -22.65 9.09
CA LYS A 326 -15.57 -22.00 9.14
C LYS A 326 -15.93 -21.24 7.84
N ASN A 327 -15.66 -21.87 6.69
CA ASN A 327 -15.78 -21.23 5.38
C ASN A 327 -16.53 -22.10 4.36
N THR A 328 -17.21 -21.47 3.39
CA THR A 328 -17.55 -22.09 2.11
C THR A 328 -16.69 -21.53 0.98
N ALA A 329 -15.53 -22.16 0.77
CA ALA A 329 -14.56 -21.73 -0.25
C ALA A 329 -14.57 -22.64 -1.47
N THR A 330 -14.18 -22.08 -2.62
CA THR A 330 -13.87 -22.84 -3.85
C THR A 330 -12.37 -22.84 -4.06
N VAL A 331 -11.79 -24.02 -4.25
CA VAL A 331 -10.36 -24.21 -4.55
C VAL A 331 -10.23 -24.98 -5.86
N LYS A 332 -9.72 -24.34 -6.90
CA LYS A 332 -9.74 -24.90 -8.26
C LYS A 332 -8.41 -24.76 -8.98
N ASN A 333 -8.00 -25.81 -9.69
CA ASN A 333 -6.83 -25.81 -10.57
C ASN A 333 -5.55 -25.31 -9.89
N CYS A 334 -5.38 -25.61 -8.60
CA CYS A 334 -4.22 -25.18 -7.83
C CYS A 334 -3.14 -26.27 -7.79
N GLN A 335 -1.87 -25.83 -7.72
CA GLN A 335 -0.69 -26.66 -7.52
C GLN A 335 -0.20 -26.48 -6.07
N ILE A 336 -0.17 -27.55 -5.26
CA ILE A 336 0.14 -27.47 -3.84
C ILE A 336 1.22 -28.50 -3.50
N TYR A 337 2.47 -28.06 -3.37
CA TYR A 337 3.60 -28.97 -3.24
C TYR A 337 4.76 -28.47 -2.40
N ASN A 338 5.62 -29.37 -1.91
CA ASN A 338 6.78 -29.02 -1.07
C ASN A 338 6.42 -28.17 0.17
N ASN A 339 5.20 -28.29 0.70
CA ASN A 339 4.82 -27.68 1.96
C ASN A 339 4.94 -28.71 3.10
N ARG A 340 5.02 -28.27 4.36
CA ARG A 340 4.90 -29.25 5.45
C ARG A 340 3.49 -29.86 5.47
N HIS A 341 2.47 -29.03 5.30
CA HIS A 341 1.08 -29.42 5.10
C HIS A 341 0.52 -28.72 3.86
N GLY A 342 -0.10 -29.48 2.95
CA GLY A 342 -0.77 -28.93 1.76
C GLY A 342 -2.07 -28.20 2.14
N LEU A 343 -3.13 -28.97 2.40
CA LEU A 343 -4.43 -28.44 2.82
C LEU A 343 -4.70 -28.71 4.29
N VAL A 344 -5.17 -27.70 5.02
CA VAL A 344 -5.62 -27.82 6.41
C VAL A 344 -7.06 -27.34 6.52
N CYS A 345 -8.01 -28.26 6.74
CA CYS A 345 -9.44 -27.96 6.77
C CYS A 345 -10.05 -28.22 8.16
N CYS A 346 -10.78 -27.23 8.69
CA CYS A 346 -11.43 -27.30 9.98
C CYS A 346 -12.86 -26.72 9.96
N ASN A 347 -13.83 -27.36 10.62
CA ASN A 347 -15.19 -26.84 10.86
C ASN A 347 -15.88 -26.19 9.63
N ASN A 348 -15.73 -26.75 8.44
CA ASN A 348 -16.31 -26.20 7.21
C ASN A 348 -17.67 -26.84 6.86
N THR A 349 -18.66 -26.03 6.46
CA THR A 349 -20.00 -26.51 6.06
C THR A 349 -20.00 -27.13 4.68
N GLN A 350 -19.19 -26.61 3.75
CA GLN A 350 -18.85 -27.21 2.45
C GLN A 350 -17.62 -26.49 1.85
N VAL A 351 -16.60 -27.23 1.40
CA VAL A 351 -15.50 -26.69 0.58
C VAL A 351 -15.37 -27.54 -0.68
N ASP A 352 -15.35 -26.89 -1.84
CA ASP A 352 -15.28 -27.57 -3.13
C ASP A 352 -13.87 -27.49 -3.71
N PHE A 353 -13.21 -28.64 -3.81
CA PHE A 353 -11.89 -28.81 -4.43
C PHE A 353 -12.05 -29.42 -5.81
N THR A 354 -11.65 -28.70 -6.87
CA THR A 354 -11.75 -29.18 -8.26
C THR A 354 -10.44 -29.09 -9.01
N ALA A 355 -10.00 -30.18 -9.62
CA ALA A 355 -8.83 -30.22 -10.51
C ALA A 355 -7.51 -29.71 -9.89
N ASN A 356 -7.32 -29.86 -8.58
CA ASN A 356 -6.08 -29.49 -7.90
C ASN A 356 -5.08 -30.65 -7.92
N HIS A 357 -3.79 -30.34 -7.88
CA HIS A 357 -2.69 -31.30 -7.75
C HIS A 357 -1.94 -31.02 -6.44
N ILE A 358 -1.99 -31.99 -5.52
CA ILE A 358 -1.45 -31.88 -4.16
C ILE A 358 -0.38 -32.94 -3.99
N TYR A 359 0.89 -32.57 -3.98
CA TYR A 359 1.98 -33.54 -4.06
C TYR A 359 3.26 -33.15 -3.34
N ASN A 360 4.11 -34.12 -2.99
CA ASN A 360 5.42 -33.87 -2.36
C ASN A 360 5.37 -32.99 -1.09
N ASN A 361 4.24 -32.96 -0.36
CA ASN A 361 4.19 -32.28 0.93
C ASN A 361 4.78 -33.18 2.03
N ASP A 362 5.60 -32.63 2.92
CA ASP A 362 6.44 -33.43 3.85
C ASP A 362 5.63 -34.31 4.79
N ARG A 363 4.47 -33.83 5.27
CA ARG A 363 3.67 -34.52 6.28
C ARG A 363 2.31 -34.92 5.74
N ASP A 364 1.46 -33.95 5.40
CA ASP A 364 0.08 -34.20 4.98
C ASP A 364 -0.21 -33.52 3.64
N GLY A 365 -0.81 -34.23 2.70
CA GLY A 365 -1.39 -33.61 1.50
C GLY A 365 -2.70 -32.89 1.85
N VAL A 366 -3.60 -33.61 2.51
CA VAL A 366 -4.85 -33.07 3.06
C VAL A 366 -5.00 -33.48 4.51
N TYR A 367 -5.09 -32.49 5.40
CA TYR A 367 -5.33 -32.65 6.82
C TYR A 367 -6.70 -32.10 7.21
N THR A 368 -7.52 -32.93 7.86
CA THR A 368 -8.87 -32.52 8.30
C THR A 368 -9.08 -32.74 9.79
N TRP A 369 -9.71 -31.75 10.45
CA TRP A 369 -10.05 -31.77 11.87
C TRP A 369 -11.48 -31.23 12.09
N SER A 370 -12.32 -31.94 12.86
CA SER A 370 -13.69 -31.57 13.32
C SER A 370 -14.63 -30.98 12.26
N GLY A 371 -15.74 -31.69 11.99
CA GLY A 371 -16.92 -31.10 11.33
C GLY A 371 -16.62 -30.45 9.98
N ASN A 372 -16.05 -31.22 9.04
CA ASN A 372 -15.82 -30.75 7.67
C ASN A 372 -16.75 -31.48 6.69
N HIS A 373 -17.22 -30.75 5.69
CA HIS A 373 -17.74 -31.32 4.45
C HIS A 373 -16.85 -30.81 3.32
N LEU A 374 -16.01 -31.68 2.76
CA LEU A 374 -15.12 -31.36 1.65
C LEU A 374 -15.55 -32.19 0.45
N ASN A 375 -15.69 -31.60 -0.72
CA ASN A 375 -15.96 -32.32 -1.97
C ASN A 375 -14.73 -32.27 -2.86
N PHE A 376 -14.27 -33.43 -3.33
CA PHE A 376 -13.13 -33.52 -4.25
C PHE A 376 -13.59 -34.04 -5.61
N LEU A 377 -13.42 -33.21 -6.64
CA LEU A 377 -13.69 -33.55 -8.04
C LEU A 377 -12.42 -33.44 -8.89
N ARG A 378 -11.98 -34.55 -9.51
CA ARG A 378 -10.83 -34.59 -10.43
C ARG A 378 -9.50 -34.10 -9.85
N ASN A 379 -9.28 -34.24 -8.54
CA ASN A 379 -8.02 -33.86 -7.92
C ASN A 379 -7.01 -35.01 -7.99
N VAL A 380 -5.73 -34.66 -8.02
CA VAL A 380 -4.59 -35.58 -7.91
C VAL A 380 -3.92 -35.34 -6.57
N ILE A 381 -3.82 -36.37 -5.73
CA ILE A 381 -3.17 -36.29 -4.42
C ILE A 381 -2.13 -37.42 -4.35
N GLU A 382 -0.85 -37.07 -4.43
CA GLU A 382 0.21 -38.08 -4.59
C GLU A 382 1.52 -37.74 -3.89
N ASN A 383 2.29 -38.75 -3.47
CA ASN A 383 3.67 -38.57 -2.98
C ASN A 383 3.80 -37.59 -1.79
N ASN A 384 2.75 -37.42 -1.01
CA ASN A 384 2.82 -36.70 0.26
C ASN A 384 3.37 -37.66 1.33
N GLY A 385 3.94 -37.13 2.41
CA GLY A 385 4.59 -37.92 3.46
C GLY A 385 3.65 -38.86 4.24
N LEU A 386 3.96 -39.10 5.52
CA LEU A 386 3.27 -40.12 6.33
C LEU A 386 1.75 -39.98 6.40
N GLY A 387 1.20 -38.81 6.06
CA GLY A 387 -0.21 -38.48 6.07
C GLY A 387 -0.83 -38.19 4.72
N HIS A 388 -0.49 -38.93 3.64
CA HIS A 388 -1.08 -38.87 2.28
C HIS A 388 -2.37 -38.03 2.24
N SER A 389 -3.45 -38.57 2.84
CA SER A 389 -4.53 -37.79 3.47
C SER A 389 -4.71 -38.25 4.93
N SER A 390 -4.54 -37.33 5.88
CA SER A 390 -4.68 -37.60 7.31
C SER A 390 -5.99 -37.04 7.84
N THR A 391 -6.75 -37.88 8.54
CA THR A 391 -7.98 -37.47 9.23
C THR A 391 -7.84 -37.65 10.72
N CYS A 392 -8.22 -36.63 11.49
CA CYS A 392 -8.39 -36.74 12.93
C CYS A 392 -9.77 -36.16 13.28
N ASN A 393 -10.80 -37.03 13.32
CA ASN A 393 -12.20 -36.66 13.57
C ASN A 393 -12.82 -35.70 12.53
N GLY A 394 -12.38 -35.76 11.27
CA GLY A 394 -13.01 -35.09 10.12
C GLY A 394 -13.70 -36.10 9.20
N ASN A 395 -14.85 -35.73 8.65
CA ASN A 395 -15.47 -36.52 7.59
C ASN A 395 -14.95 -36.02 6.23
N LEU A 396 -14.27 -36.87 5.47
CA LEU A 396 -14.08 -36.65 4.04
C LEU A 396 -15.25 -37.31 3.32
N TYR A 397 -15.93 -36.53 2.49
CA TYR A 397 -17.01 -37.02 1.65
C TYR A 397 -16.60 -36.91 0.18
N ASN A 398 -17.08 -37.82 -0.64
CA ASN A 398 -17.10 -37.70 -2.10
C ASN A 398 -15.75 -37.42 -2.80
N PHE A 399 -15.02 -38.50 -3.11
CA PHE A 399 -13.95 -38.48 -4.12
C PHE A 399 -14.52 -38.92 -5.46
N PHE A 400 -14.76 -37.98 -6.38
CA PHE A 400 -15.23 -38.32 -7.72
C PHE A 400 -14.14 -38.06 -8.75
N GLY A 401 -13.69 -39.12 -9.43
CA GLY A 401 -12.64 -39.05 -10.44
C GLY A 401 -11.28 -38.56 -9.92
N CYS A 402 -10.99 -38.74 -8.63
CA CYS A 402 -9.71 -38.36 -8.03
C CYS A 402 -8.69 -39.50 -8.13
N TYR A 403 -7.41 -39.14 -8.24
CA TYR A 403 -6.28 -40.07 -8.16
C TYR A 403 -5.58 -39.89 -6.80
N LEU A 404 -5.37 -40.99 -6.08
CA LEU A 404 -4.79 -41.02 -4.74
C LEU A 404 -3.66 -42.06 -4.73
N THR A 405 -2.41 -41.64 -4.55
CA THR A 405 -1.25 -42.56 -4.44
C THR A 405 -0.26 -42.20 -3.36
#